data_AF-A0A7Y4NHJ1-F1
#
_entry.id   AF-A0A7Y4NHJ1-F1
#
_cell.length_a   1.000
_cell.length_b   1.000
_cell.length_c   1.000
_cell.angle_alpha   90.00
_cell.angle_beta   90.00
_cell.angle_gamma   90.00
#
_symmetry.space_group_name_H-M   'P 1'
#
loop_
_entity.id
_entity.type
_entity.pdbx_description
1 polymer ?
#
loop_
_entity_poly.entity_id
_entity_poly.type
_entity_poly.pdbx_seq_one_letter_code
_entity_poly.pdbx_strand_id
1 'polypeptide(L)'
;EVPHAWLRGFLQVQSAATLPATTCSIAPIDLYNLLFALRTRRSKKAPRALRFELVPGAPPRLVLEPWEQVLECHGGAYTGSAPAVVRTFGRQRLAALARLLPHAKSVHVQLMGPGLPVFWVIDLGVATLTLGLTGWTESGWSSAAAFDALMPRDVPDGLAEKLRQRLRQDGPLPFDVLTKDAGAPKDQVRAALQLECLRGRVLFDVARGTYRPRELMPTPVDEAALRYGNEREARAHRLLGDGGPGSGEVKLTQVHDLVGEGTRIQGEVVDREAVRSFFPSFTMDLEGRVKDAGCGCPHFRRSGLREGPCEHMLALRLAYARRRAEEEALRQTPEGRKLIRAETRAYVRRDPATGLEQVYRVSLDGKVVALTWGPRLGDSRHQRLWFDTDTEARTAYFSRLEKLTADGYIDAASTLV
;
A
#
# COMPACT_ATOMS: atom_id res chain seq x y z
N GLU A 1 24.22 12.77 15.78
CA GLU A 1 24.07 11.68 14.78
C GLU A 1 22.59 11.47 14.47
N VAL A 2 22.24 11.14 13.23
CA VAL A 2 20.85 10.86 12.83
C VAL A 2 20.53 9.39 13.19
N PRO A 3 19.44 9.08 13.92
CA PRO A 3 19.11 7.71 14.27
C PRO A 3 18.89 6.82 13.04
N HIS A 4 19.44 5.61 13.02
CA HIS A 4 19.27 4.66 11.90
C HIS A 4 17.80 4.39 11.57
N ALA A 5 16.93 4.31 12.58
CA ALA A 5 15.49 4.12 12.38
C ALA A 5 14.85 5.28 11.58
N TRP A 6 15.27 6.53 11.85
CA TRP A 6 14.80 7.69 11.09
C TRP A 6 15.36 7.67 9.67
N LEU A 7 16.67 7.41 9.53
CA LEU A 7 17.35 7.37 8.23
C LEU A 7 16.75 6.29 7.32
N ARG A 8 16.48 5.11 7.87
CA ARG A 8 15.75 4.03 7.22
C ARG A 8 14.41 4.51 6.68
N GLY A 9 13.56 5.09 7.55
CA GLY A 9 12.23 5.56 7.14
C GLY A 9 12.30 6.60 6.04
N PHE A 10 13.24 7.54 6.13
CA PHE A 10 13.48 8.57 5.11
C PHE A 10 13.87 7.95 3.75
N LEU A 11 14.87 7.06 3.74
CA LEU A 11 15.37 6.42 2.51
C LEU A 11 14.37 5.46 1.90
N GLN A 12 13.60 4.73 2.72
CA GLN A 12 12.55 3.81 2.25
C GLN A 12 11.36 4.55 1.65
N VAL A 13 10.92 5.67 2.25
CA VAL A 13 9.90 6.51 1.62
C VAL A 13 10.41 7.06 0.30
N GLN A 14 11.65 7.52 0.23
CA GLN A 14 12.21 8.03 -1.01
C GLN A 14 12.34 6.93 -2.08
N SER A 15 12.80 5.73 -1.73
CA SER A 15 12.94 4.62 -2.67
C SER A 15 11.59 4.13 -3.21
N ALA A 16 10.52 4.19 -2.41
CA ALA A 16 9.16 3.88 -2.84
C ALA A 16 8.68 4.72 -4.03
N ALA A 17 9.21 5.95 -4.19
CA ALA A 17 8.88 6.83 -5.31
C ALA A 17 9.21 6.24 -6.70
N THR A 18 10.10 5.24 -6.74
CA THR A 18 10.55 4.55 -7.95
C THR A 18 9.56 3.48 -8.45
N LEU A 19 8.56 3.15 -7.64
CA LEU A 19 7.59 2.11 -7.95
C LEU A 19 6.51 2.60 -8.91
N PRO A 20 5.88 1.69 -9.68
CA PRO A 20 4.68 2.01 -10.45
C PRO A 20 3.61 2.63 -9.55
N ALA A 21 2.93 3.64 -10.07
CA ALA A 21 2.02 4.43 -9.27
C ALA A 21 0.81 4.91 -10.05
N THR A 22 -0.30 5.09 -9.34
CA THR A 22 -1.45 5.81 -9.86
C THR A 22 -1.25 7.30 -9.66
N THR A 23 -1.37 8.10 -10.72
CA THR A 23 -1.15 9.55 -10.66
C THR A 23 -2.42 10.31 -10.97
N CYS A 24 -2.62 11.45 -10.32
CA CYS A 24 -3.69 12.39 -10.65
C CYS A 24 -3.25 13.83 -10.40
N SER A 25 -3.95 14.77 -11.04
CA SER A 25 -3.72 16.20 -10.90
C SER A 25 -4.92 16.84 -10.22
N ILE A 26 -4.66 17.73 -9.27
CA ILE A 26 -5.68 18.57 -8.63
C ILE A 26 -5.27 20.04 -8.76
N ALA A 27 -6.25 20.94 -8.78
CA ALA A 27 -5.98 22.37 -8.80
C ALA A 27 -5.58 22.87 -7.41
N PRO A 28 -4.84 23.99 -7.29
CA PRO A 28 -4.54 24.60 -6.00
C PRO A 28 -5.78 24.89 -5.14
N ILE A 29 -6.91 25.24 -5.76
CA ILE A 29 -8.19 25.45 -5.07
C ILE A 29 -8.72 24.17 -4.40
N ASP A 30 -8.48 23.00 -5.00
CA ASP A 30 -8.90 21.72 -4.44
C ASP A 30 -8.07 21.38 -3.19
N LEU A 31 -6.75 21.65 -3.24
CA LEU A 31 -5.89 21.53 -2.08
C LEU A 31 -6.31 22.49 -0.97
N TYR A 32 -6.67 23.74 -1.30
CA TYR A 32 -7.24 24.67 -0.34
C TYR A 32 -8.52 24.12 0.31
N ASN A 33 -9.47 23.63 -0.48
CA ASN A 33 -10.74 23.08 0.01
C ASN A 33 -10.50 21.86 0.91
N LEU A 34 -9.57 20.98 0.53
CA LEU A 34 -9.14 19.84 1.34
C LEU A 34 -8.58 20.30 2.70
N LEU A 35 -7.63 21.25 2.70
CA LEU A 35 -7.02 21.74 3.94
C LEU A 35 -8.03 22.49 4.81
N PHE A 36 -8.94 23.25 4.22
CA PHE A 36 -10.03 23.91 4.92
C PHE A 36 -10.96 22.90 5.61
N ALA A 37 -11.36 21.85 4.91
CA ALA A 37 -12.19 20.78 5.47
C ALA A 37 -11.48 20.04 6.60
N LEU A 38 -10.18 19.74 6.46
CA LEU A 38 -9.38 19.09 7.50
C LEU A 38 -9.17 19.96 8.75
N ARG A 39 -9.11 21.29 8.58
CA ARG A 39 -8.97 22.25 9.68
C ARG A 39 -10.28 22.43 10.45
N THR A 40 -11.40 22.49 9.74
CA THR A 40 -12.72 22.75 10.34
C THR A 40 -13.37 21.50 10.91
N ARG A 41 -12.96 20.30 10.49
CA ARG A 41 -13.54 19.03 10.94
C ARG A 41 -12.48 18.16 11.62
N ARG A 42 -12.71 17.83 12.90
CA ARG A 42 -11.91 16.83 13.62
C ARG A 42 -12.66 15.51 13.70
N SER A 43 -12.09 14.45 13.12
CA SER A 43 -12.71 13.12 13.22
C SER A 43 -12.37 12.46 14.56
N LYS A 44 -13.41 11.95 15.23
CA LYS A 44 -13.29 11.09 16.42
C LYS A 44 -13.44 9.60 16.09
N LYS A 45 -13.83 9.25 14.86
CA LYS A 45 -14.12 7.88 14.42
C LYS A 45 -13.24 7.47 13.22
N ALA A 46 -12.86 6.20 13.17
CA ALA A 46 -12.19 5.59 12.01
C ALA A 46 -13.24 5.15 10.97
N PRO A 47 -12.84 4.98 9.69
CA PRO A 47 -11.54 5.32 9.10
C PRO A 47 -11.37 6.82 8.86
N ARG A 48 -10.15 7.33 9.06
CA ARG A 48 -9.73 8.73 8.82
C ARG A 48 -8.86 8.82 7.58
N ALA A 49 -9.30 8.16 6.52
CA ALA A 49 -8.58 8.19 5.26
C ALA A 49 -8.89 9.45 4.45
N LEU A 50 -8.01 9.74 3.50
CA LEU A 50 -8.34 10.49 2.30
C LEU A 50 -8.42 9.47 1.17
N ARG A 51 -9.64 9.24 0.67
CA ARG A 51 -9.91 8.25 -0.38
C ARG A 51 -9.96 8.97 -1.72
N PHE A 52 -9.11 8.56 -2.65
CA PHE A 52 -9.11 9.01 -4.04
C PHE A 52 -10.02 8.07 -4.83
N GLU A 53 -10.97 8.63 -5.55
CA GLU A 53 -11.77 7.90 -6.54
C GLU A 53 -11.40 8.43 -7.93
N LEU A 54 -10.79 7.57 -8.74
CA LEU A 54 -10.21 7.91 -10.03
C LEU A 54 -10.91 7.10 -11.11
N VAL A 55 -11.55 7.78 -12.04
CA VAL A 55 -12.26 7.18 -13.17
C VAL A 55 -11.68 7.77 -14.46
N PRO A 56 -11.19 6.94 -15.41
CA PRO A 56 -10.59 7.43 -16.63
C PRO A 56 -11.52 8.40 -17.37
N GLY A 57 -10.99 9.55 -17.78
CA GLY A 57 -11.74 10.60 -18.49
C GLY A 57 -12.62 11.49 -17.59
N ALA A 58 -12.75 11.18 -16.29
CA ALA A 58 -13.46 12.02 -15.33
C ALA A 58 -12.47 12.75 -14.38
N PRO A 59 -12.85 13.91 -13.81
CA PRO A 59 -12.03 14.56 -12.80
C PRO A 59 -11.84 13.68 -11.55
N PRO A 60 -10.65 13.68 -10.91
CA PRO A 60 -10.43 13.02 -9.64
C PRO A 60 -11.41 13.49 -8.58
N ARG A 61 -11.81 12.58 -7.67
CA ARG A 61 -12.59 12.94 -6.49
C ARG A 61 -11.84 12.56 -5.22
N LEU A 62 -11.84 13.47 -4.26
CA LEU A 62 -11.29 13.25 -2.93
C LEU A 62 -12.44 13.07 -1.94
N VAL A 63 -12.45 11.95 -1.22
CA VAL A 63 -13.47 11.67 -0.21
C VAL A 63 -12.83 11.70 1.18
N LEU A 64 -13.34 12.59 2.03
CA LEU A 64 -12.91 12.73 3.41
C LEU A 64 -13.72 11.79 4.32
N GLU A 65 -13.13 10.64 4.65
CA GLU A 65 -13.72 9.69 5.61
C GLU A 65 -13.55 10.19 7.06
N PRO A 66 -14.48 9.92 8.00
CA PRO A 66 -15.66 9.09 7.87
C PRO A 66 -16.91 9.87 7.44
N TRP A 67 -16.79 11.15 7.09
CA TRP A 67 -17.96 11.98 6.74
C TRP A 67 -18.51 11.71 5.35
N GLU A 68 -17.80 10.91 4.53
CA GLU A 68 -18.11 10.70 3.11
C GLU A 68 -18.26 12.02 2.34
N GLN A 69 -17.54 13.07 2.78
CA GLN A 69 -17.55 14.38 2.14
C GLN A 69 -16.70 14.31 0.87
N VAL A 70 -17.34 14.53 -0.28
CA VAL A 70 -16.72 14.54 -1.59
C VAL A 70 -16.22 15.94 -1.92
N LEU A 71 -15.00 16.03 -2.43
CA LEU A 71 -14.45 17.18 -3.12
C LEU A 71 -14.16 16.75 -4.56
N GLU A 72 -14.87 17.34 -5.51
CA GLU A 72 -14.55 17.19 -6.93
C GLU A 72 -13.34 18.06 -7.26
N CYS A 73 -12.36 17.48 -7.96
CA CYS A 73 -11.14 18.20 -8.33
C CYS A 73 -11.27 18.85 -9.69
N HIS A 74 -10.52 19.93 -9.88
CA HIS A 74 -10.52 20.79 -11.06
C HIS A 74 -9.14 20.81 -11.75
N GLY A 75 -8.25 19.86 -11.40
CA GLY A 75 -6.89 19.76 -11.96
C GLY A 75 -6.77 19.02 -13.30
N GLY A 76 -7.90 18.67 -13.92
CA GLY A 76 -7.96 17.88 -15.15
C GLY A 76 -8.55 16.48 -14.94
N ALA A 77 -8.87 15.81 -16.05
CA ALA A 77 -9.38 14.44 -16.02
C ALA A 77 -8.26 13.44 -15.66
N TYR A 78 -8.63 12.37 -14.97
CA TYR A 78 -7.72 11.25 -14.72
C TYR A 78 -7.43 10.49 -16.02
N THR A 79 -6.15 10.28 -16.32
CA THR A 79 -5.67 9.69 -17.60
C THR A 79 -5.21 8.23 -17.47
N GLY A 80 -5.36 7.62 -16.30
CA GLY A 80 -5.01 6.21 -16.13
C GLY A 80 -5.90 5.30 -16.97
N SER A 81 -5.41 4.10 -17.29
CA SER A 81 -6.10 3.13 -18.16
C SER A 81 -7.24 2.38 -17.46
N ALA A 82 -7.27 2.37 -16.14
CA ALA A 82 -8.25 1.65 -15.34
C ALA A 82 -8.74 2.50 -14.16
N PRO A 83 -10.01 2.37 -13.75
CA PRO A 83 -10.50 3.00 -12.53
C PRO A 83 -9.73 2.53 -11.29
N ALA A 84 -9.47 3.44 -10.37
CA ALA A 84 -8.75 3.16 -9.13
C ALA A 84 -9.40 3.85 -7.94
N VAL A 85 -9.52 3.12 -6.82
CA VAL A 85 -9.76 3.72 -5.51
C VAL A 85 -8.49 3.56 -4.70
N VAL A 86 -8.00 4.63 -4.09
CA VAL A 86 -6.82 4.55 -3.21
C VAL A 86 -7.11 5.26 -1.89
N ARG A 87 -6.97 4.54 -0.77
CA ARG A 87 -7.05 5.13 0.57
C ARG A 87 -5.65 5.49 1.05
N THR A 88 -5.50 6.75 1.46
CA THR A 88 -4.28 7.24 2.12
C THR A 88 -4.59 7.66 3.55
N PHE A 89 -3.64 7.45 4.47
CA PHE A 89 -3.80 7.78 5.88
C PHE A 89 -2.84 8.90 6.33
N GLY A 90 -3.11 9.48 7.50
CA GLY A 90 -2.30 10.59 8.02
C GLY A 90 -2.51 11.92 7.29
N ARG A 91 -3.68 12.10 6.67
CA ARG A 91 -4.10 13.30 5.91
C ARG A 91 -3.93 14.64 6.65
N GLN A 92 -3.91 14.64 7.98
CA GLN A 92 -3.67 15.85 8.78
C GLN A 92 -2.27 16.45 8.54
N ARG A 93 -1.29 15.62 8.13
CA ARG A 93 0.05 16.11 7.77
C ARG A 93 0.07 17.00 6.53
N LEU A 94 -0.99 16.97 5.71
CA LEU A 94 -1.12 17.88 4.56
C LEU A 94 -1.21 19.35 4.98
N ALA A 95 -1.55 19.65 6.24
CA ALA A 95 -1.49 21.01 6.76
C ALA A 95 -0.10 21.67 6.60
N ALA A 96 0.97 20.87 6.48
CA ALA A 96 2.31 21.37 6.17
C ALA A 96 2.38 22.12 4.81
N LEU A 97 1.50 21.81 3.87
CA LEU A 97 1.42 22.45 2.55
C LEU A 97 0.66 23.79 2.57
N ALA A 98 0.00 24.14 3.67
CA ALA A 98 -0.90 25.31 3.71
C ALA A 98 -0.21 26.63 3.32
N ARG A 99 1.06 26.80 3.71
CA ARG A 99 1.84 28.02 3.41
C ARG A 99 2.27 28.12 1.94
N LEU A 100 2.20 27.03 1.18
CA LEU A 100 2.58 26.99 -0.23
C LEU A 100 1.42 27.34 -1.16
N LEU A 101 0.16 27.28 -0.68
CA LEU A 101 -1.03 27.52 -1.48
C LEU A 101 -1.00 28.81 -2.31
N PRO A 102 -0.56 29.98 -1.78
CA PRO A 102 -0.53 31.22 -2.57
C PRO A 102 0.41 31.17 -3.78
N HIS A 103 1.38 30.24 -3.77
CA HIS A 103 2.41 30.12 -4.80
C HIS A 103 2.17 28.92 -5.73
N ALA A 104 1.25 28.02 -5.38
CA ALA A 104 0.98 26.80 -6.13
C ALA A 104 0.33 27.11 -7.49
N LYS A 105 0.90 26.56 -8.56
CA LYS A 105 0.39 26.61 -9.93
C LYS A 105 -0.39 25.35 -10.27
N SER A 106 0.15 24.19 -9.90
CA SER A 106 -0.50 22.89 -10.02
C SER A 106 -0.10 21.97 -8.87
N VAL A 107 -0.90 20.94 -8.64
CA VAL A 107 -0.63 19.90 -7.65
C VAL A 107 -0.77 18.53 -8.31
N HIS A 108 0.32 17.77 -8.34
CA HIS A 108 0.33 16.39 -8.81
C HIS A 108 0.46 15.44 -7.62
N VAL A 109 -0.34 14.38 -7.62
CA VAL A 109 -0.37 13.38 -6.56
C VAL A 109 0.03 12.02 -7.13
N GLN A 110 1.03 11.39 -6.52
CA GLN A 110 1.49 10.05 -6.86
C GLN A 110 1.09 9.09 -5.73
N LEU A 111 0.20 8.14 -6.04
CA LEU A 111 -0.40 7.19 -5.11
C LEU A 111 0.25 5.82 -5.32
N MET A 112 1.03 5.34 -4.34
CA MET A 112 1.72 4.03 -4.45
C MET A 112 0.79 2.84 -4.19
N GLY A 113 -0.41 3.11 -3.65
CA GLY A 113 -1.34 2.08 -3.22
C GLY A 113 -1.67 2.22 -1.73
N PRO A 114 -2.48 1.30 -1.21
CA PRO A 114 -2.95 1.34 0.17
C PRO A 114 -1.81 1.08 1.15
N GLY A 115 -1.77 1.84 2.23
CA GLY A 115 -0.72 1.69 3.24
C GLY A 115 0.70 2.00 2.73
N LEU A 116 0.90 2.35 1.46
CA LEU A 116 2.18 2.79 0.90
C LEU A 116 2.27 4.33 0.90
N PRO A 117 3.48 4.90 0.70
CA PRO A 117 3.64 6.35 0.67
C PRO A 117 2.80 7.05 -0.41
N VAL A 118 2.48 8.33 -0.17
CA VAL A 118 1.88 9.23 -1.16
C VAL A 118 2.80 10.43 -1.35
N PHE A 119 3.02 10.83 -2.60
CA PHE A 119 3.81 12.00 -2.94
C PHE A 119 2.93 13.12 -3.46
N TRP A 120 3.10 14.30 -2.89
CA TRP A 120 2.43 15.53 -3.30
C TRP A 120 3.49 16.44 -3.92
N VAL A 121 3.41 16.64 -5.23
CA VAL A 121 4.31 17.49 -6.00
C VAL A 121 3.59 18.81 -6.25
N ILE A 122 4.10 19.89 -5.66
CA ILE A 122 3.57 21.24 -5.79
C ILE A 122 4.47 22.01 -6.76
N ASP A 123 3.92 22.38 -7.90
CA ASP A 123 4.58 23.31 -8.82
C ASP A 123 4.41 24.74 -8.31
N LEU A 124 5.52 25.45 -8.12
CA LEU A 124 5.58 26.86 -7.69
C LEU A 124 6.03 27.78 -8.83
N GLY A 125 6.11 27.26 -10.06
CA GLY A 125 6.62 27.94 -11.26
C GLY A 125 8.13 27.89 -11.37
N VAL A 126 8.85 28.63 -10.50
CA VAL A 126 10.33 28.66 -10.51
C VAL A 126 10.97 27.51 -9.73
N ALA A 127 10.18 26.80 -8.95
CA ALA A 127 10.62 25.70 -8.10
C ALA A 127 9.51 24.66 -7.98
N THR A 128 9.89 23.45 -7.56
CA THR A 128 8.95 22.39 -7.26
C THR A 128 9.24 21.84 -5.88
N LEU A 129 8.19 21.59 -5.09
CA LEU A 129 8.30 20.95 -3.78
C LEU A 129 7.59 19.59 -3.81
N THR A 130 8.33 18.54 -3.44
CA THR A 130 7.77 17.19 -3.29
C THR A 130 7.67 16.85 -1.81
N LEU A 131 6.44 16.63 -1.32
CA LEU A 131 6.16 16.13 0.01
C LEU A 131 5.79 14.64 -0.07
N GLY A 132 6.66 13.77 0.44
CA GLY A 132 6.37 12.36 0.64
C GLY A 132 5.79 12.11 2.03
N LEU A 133 4.62 11.46 2.11
CA LEU A 133 3.98 11.07 3.36
C LEU A 133 3.85 9.54 3.42
N THR A 134 4.26 8.92 4.52
CA THR A 134 4.05 7.49 4.76
C THR A 134 2.56 7.14 4.75
N GLY A 135 2.18 5.94 4.29
CA GLY A 135 0.79 5.48 4.32
C GLY A 135 0.27 5.12 5.72
N TRP A 136 1.10 5.23 6.76
CA TRP A 136 0.79 4.82 8.14
C TRP A 136 1.19 5.90 9.16
N THR A 137 0.56 5.84 10.33
CA THR A 137 1.01 6.55 11.54
C THR A 137 1.99 5.67 12.34
N GLU A 138 2.81 6.25 13.23
CA GLU A 138 3.97 5.64 13.95
C GLU A 138 3.76 4.29 14.69
N SER A 139 2.60 3.64 14.60
CA SER A 139 2.44 2.27 15.05
C SER A 139 3.28 1.32 14.19
N GLY A 140 4.34 0.74 14.76
CA GLY A 140 5.30 -0.17 14.11
C GLY A 140 4.74 -1.44 13.45
N TRP A 141 3.41 -1.58 13.40
CA TRP A 141 2.65 -2.70 12.82
C TRP A 141 2.51 -2.59 11.30
N SER A 142 1.99 -1.46 10.82
CA SER A 142 1.74 -1.23 9.39
C SER A 142 3.06 -0.94 8.66
N SER A 143 4.03 -0.35 9.36
CA SER A 143 5.33 0.00 8.81
C SER A 143 6.16 -1.22 8.44
N ALA A 144 6.20 -2.27 9.27
CA ALA A 144 7.03 -3.46 9.01
C ALA A 144 6.62 -4.15 7.69
N ALA A 145 5.32 -4.37 7.48
CA ALA A 145 4.82 -4.99 6.25
C ALA A 145 4.98 -4.10 5.02
N ALA A 146 4.67 -2.79 5.14
CA ALA A 146 4.87 -1.85 4.05
C ALA A 146 6.36 -1.75 3.68
N PHE A 147 7.26 -1.76 4.65
CA PHE A 147 8.71 -1.71 4.39
C PHE A 147 9.25 -3.00 3.78
N ASP A 148 8.79 -4.20 4.19
CA ASP A 148 9.17 -5.47 3.53
C ASP A 148 8.77 -5.48 2.05
N ALA A 149 7.58 -4.94 1.73
CA ALA A 149 7.13 -4.81 0.34
C ALA A 149 7.99 -3.84 -0.48
N LEU A 150 8.64 -2.87 0.17
CA LEU A 150 9.48 -1.87 -0.47
C LEU A 150 10.96 -2.30 -0.58
N MET A 151 11.33 -3.50 -0.14
CA MET A 151 12.72 -3.97 -0.26
C MET A 151 12.99 -4.54 -1.66
N PRO A 152 14.07 -4.10 -2.34
CA PRO A 152 14.46 -4.64 -3.62
C PRO A 152 14.84 -6.13 -3.46
N ARG A 153 14.50 -6.93 -4.46
CA ARG A 153 14.81 -8.36 -4.55
C ARG A 153 15.63 -8.63 -5.80
N ASP A 154 16.44 -9.70 -5.76
CA ASP A 154 17.17 -10.22 -6.91
C ASP A 154 18.04 -9.19 -7.64
N VAL A 155 18.76 -8.35 -6.88
CA VAL A 155 19.67 -7.35 -7.43
C VAL A 155 20.97 -8.05 -7.86
N PRO A 156 21.33 -8.05 -9.16
CA PRO A 156 22.59 -8.64 -9.61
C PRO A 156 23.79 -7.89 -9.05
N ASP A 157 24.85 -8.64 -8.74
CA ASP A 157 26.11 -8.09 -8.23
C ASP A 157 26.69 -7.06 -9.21
N GLY A 158 27.13 -5.92 -8.68
CA GLY A 158 27.76 -4.84 -9.44
C GLY A 158 26.80 -3.98 -10.29
N LEU A 159 25.56 -4.40 -10.55
CA LEU A 159 24.61 -3.63 -11.38
C LEU A 159 24.27 -2.27 -10.75
N ALA A 160 24.02 -2.26 -9.44
CA ALA A 160 23.71 -1.04 -8.69
C ALA A 160 24.83 0.02 -8.78
N GLU A 161 26.08 -0.41 -8.60
CA GLU A 161 27.25 0.48 -8.69
C GLU A 161 27.50 0.96 -10.13
N LYS A 162 27.33 0.09 -11.14
CA LYS A 162 27.40 0.45 -12.56
C LYS A 162 26.40 1.57 -12.90
N LEU A 163 25.15 1.43 -12.47
CA LEU A 163 24.09 2.42 -12.72
C LEU A 163 24.36 3.73 -11.99
N ARG A 164 24.84 3.67 -10.75
CA ARG A 164 25.27 4.86 -9.99
C ARG A 164 26.41 5.62 -10.69
N GLN A 165 27.42 4.90 -11.17
CA GLN A 165 28.54 5.52 -11.89
C GLN A 165 28.07 6.21 -13.17
N ARG A 166 27.15 5.59 -13.91
CA ARG A 166 26.53 6.20 -15.08
C ARG A 166 25.80 7.50 -14.73
N LEU A 167 25.00 7.51 -13.67
CA LEU A 167 24.32 8.71 -13.17
C LEU A 167 25.30 9.81 -12.73
N ARG A 168 26.46 9.45 -12.17
CA ARG A 168 27.50 10.42 -11.81
C ARG A 168 28.18 11.05 -13.02
N GLN A 169 28.37 10.29 -14.10
CA GLN A 169 29.00 10.76 -15.33
C GLN A 169 28.06 11.63 -16.17
N ASP A 170 26.83 11.16 -16.38
CA ASP A 170 25.89 11.78 -17.32
C ASP A 170 24.91 12.76 -16.65
N GLY A 171 24.85 12.75 -15.31
CA GLY A 171 23.88 13.50 -14.54
C GLY A 171 22.51 12.81 -14.45
N PRO A 172 21.43 13.57 -14.24
CA PRO A 172 20.09 13.01 -14.07
C PRO A 172 19.56 12.30 -15.32
N LEU A 173 19.13 11.04 -15.17
CA LEU A 173 18.60 10.24 -16.29
C LEU A 173 17.25 9.59 -15.98
N PRO A 174 16.34 9.47 -16.96
CA PRO A 174 15.08 8.76 -16.78
C PRO A 174 15.29 7.23 -16.80
N PHE A 175 14.32 6.50 -16.24
CA PHE A 175 14.38 5.04 -16.13
C PHE A 175 14.63 4.35 -17.48
N ASP A 176 13.90 4.75 -18.52
CA ASP A 176 14.00 4.09 -19.83
C ASP A 176 15.40 4.20 -20.45
N VAL A 177 16.11 5.30 -20.20
CA VAL A 177 17.50 5.46 -20.68
C VAL A 177 18.43 4.53 -19.91
N LEU A 178 18.29 4.46 -18.58
CA LEU A 178 19.11 3.58 -17.74
C LEU A 178 18.90 2.10 -18.07
N THR A 179 17.70 1.70 -18.50
CA THR A 179 17.41 0.30 -18.85
C THR A 179 18.04 -0.16 -20.17
N LYS A 180 18.20 0.73 -21.17
CA LYS A 180 18.68 0.36 -22.51
C LYS A 180 20.10 -0.20 -22.51
N ASP A 181 20.98 0.39 -21.69
CA ASP A 181 22.42 0.06 -21.65
C ASP A 181 22.81 -0.80 -20.44
N ALA A 182 21.84 -1.16 -19.59
CA ALA A 182 22.09 -1.89 -18.36
C ALA A 182 22.58 -3.32 -18.62
N GLY A 183 22.08 -3.96 -19.69
CA GLY A 183 22.30 -5.38 -19.95
C GLY A 183 21.57 -6.31 -18.98
N ALA A 184 20.49 -5.82 -18.34
CA ALA A 184 19.70 -6.55 -17.35
C ALA A 184 18.19 -6.32 -17.59
N PRO A 185 17.31 -7.27 -17.18
CA PRO A 185 15.86 -7.08 -17.18
C PRO A 185 15.43 -5.81 -16.44
N LYS A 186 14.34 -5.18 -16.89
CA LYS A 186 13.82 -3.92 -16.31
C LYS A 186 13.60 -4.01 -14.80
N ASP A 187 13.13 -5.16 -14.31
CA ASP A 187 12.86 -5.35 -12.88
C ASP A 187 14.15 -5.37 -12.05
N GLN A 188 15.22 -5.99 -12.56
CA GLN A 188 16.54 -5.98 -11.92
C GLN A 188 17.17 -4.58 -11.95
N VAL A 189 17.01 -3.82 -13.04
CA VAL A 189 17.45 -2.42 -13.12
C VAL A 189 16.71 -1.56 -12.10
N ARG A 190 15.38 -1.74 -11.97
CA ARG A 190 14.57 -1.04 -10.97
C ARG A 190 15.03 -1.39 -9.55
N ALA A 191 15.19 -2.68 -9.25
CA ALA A 191 15.65 -3.15 -7.95
C ALA A 191 17.04 -2.60 -7.60
N ALA A 192 17.96 -2.55 -8.57
CA ALA A 192 19.29 -1.98 -8.41
C ALA A 192 19.27 -0.47 -8.12
N LEU A 193 18.44 0.30 -8.84
CA LEU A 193 18.27 1.74 -8.58
C LEU A 193 17.58 2.01 -7.24
N GLN A 194 16.60 1.19 -6.87
CA GLN A 194 15.93 1.24 -5.58
C GLN A 194 16.91 0.96 -4.43
N LEU A 195 17.85 0.03 -4.62
CA LEU A 195 18.91 -0.26 -3.67
C LEU A 195 19.84 0.95 -3.47
N GLU A 196 20.25 1.63 -4.55
CA GLU A 196 21.06 2.86 -4.43
C GLU A 196 20.29 4.02 -3.79
N CYS A 197 18.96 4.08 -3.98
CA CYS A 197 18.09 4.99 -3.25
C CYS A 197 18.07 4.66 -1.75
N LEU A 198 17.97 3.37 -1.38
CA LEU A 198 18.03 2.91 0.01
C LEU A 198 19.38 3.16 0.67
N ARG A 199 20.47 3.17 -0.10
CA ARG A 199 21.81 3.54 0.37
C ARG A 199 22.01 5.05 0.48
N GLY A 200 21.03 5.84 0.04
CA GLY A 200 21.10 7.30 0.01
C GLY A 200 22.13 7.84 -0.96
N ARG A 201 22.48 7.08 -2.01
CA ARG A 201 23.48 7.44 -3.04
C ARG A 201 22.86 7.90 -4.36
N VAL A 202 21.56 7.63 -4.53
CA VAL A 202 20.73 8.06 -5.65
C VAL A 202 19.42 8.62 -5.10
N LEU A 203 18.86 9.61 -5.79
CA LEU A 203 17.55 10.19 -5.49
C LEU A 203 16.68 10.09 -6.75
N PHE A 204 15.46 9.60 -6.62
CA PHE A 204 14.44 9.72 -7.66
C PHE A 204 13.68 11.04 -7.51
N ASP A 205 13.80 11.90 -8.51
CA ASP A 205 13.11 13.17 -8.61
C ASP A 205 11.72 12.94 -9.19
N VAL A 206 10.73 12.86 -8.31
CA VAL A 206 9.33 12.59 -8.69
C VAL A 206 8.79 13.61 -9.69
N ALA A 207 9.15 14.88 -9.53
CA ALA A 207 8.65 15.94 -10.39
C ALA A 207 9.18 15.81 -11.83
N ARG A 208 10.42 15.34 -11.98
CA ARG A 208 11.08 15.20 -13.28
C ARG A 208 11.03 13.78 -13.85
N GLY A 209 10.65 12.77 -13.05
CA GLY A 209 10.70 11.36 -13.44
C GLY A 209 12.12 10.84 -13.72
N THR A 210 13.13 11.39 -13.03
CA THR A 210 14.56 11.08 -13.29
C THR A 210 15.27 10.65 -12.03
N TYR A 211 16.26 9.76 -12.18
CA TYR A 211 17.21 9.42 -11.13
C TYR A 211 18.35 10.42 -11.14
N ARG A 212 18.77 10.86 -9.95
CA ARG A 212 19.82 11.85 -9.74
C ARG A 212 20.90 11.24 -8.85
N PRO A 213 22.19 11.38 -9.18
CA PRO A 213 23.26 11.03 -8.24
C PRO A 213 23.17 11.96 -7.02
N ARG A 214 23.24 11.40 -5.80
CA ARG A 214 23.21 12.19 -4.57
C ARG A 214 23.86 11.39 -3.44
N GLU A 215 24.90 11.89 -2.81
CA GLU A 215 25.40 11.32 -1.55
C GLU A 215 24.69 12.00 -0.37
N LEU A 216 23.82 11.27 0.34
CA LEU A 216 23.15 11.80 1.53
C LEU A 216 24.10 11.89 2.73
N MET A 217 25.00 10.91 2.86
CA MET A 217 25.96 10.78 3.95
C MET A 217 27.37 10.75 3.38
N PRO A 218 28.38 11.28 4.09
CA PRO A 218 29.78 11.24 3.63
C PRO A 218 30.33 9.82 3.60
N THR A 219 29.86 8.97 4.52
CA THR A 219 30.13 7.53 4.54
C THR A 219 28.88 6.80 4.09
N PRO A 220 28.99 5.77 3.23
CA PRO A 220 27.83 4.99 2.84
C PRO A 220 27.09 4.38 4.02
N VAL A 221 25.77 4.38 3.94
CA VAL A 221 24.95 3.72 4.95
C VAL A 221 25.06 2.21 4.78
N ASP A 222 25.31 1.51 5.89
CA ASP A 222 25.29 0.05 5.91
C ASP A 222 23.87 -0.46 5.67
N GLU A 223 23.71 -1.27 4.63
CA GLU A 223 22.45 -1.88 4.23
C GLU A 223 21.91 -2.80 5.34
N ALA A 224 22.78 -3.55 6.01
CA ALA A 224 22.38 -4.45 7.08
C ALA A 224 21.77 -3.67 8.26
N ALA A 225 22.32 -2.49 8.56
CA ALA A 225 21.81 -1.60 9.60
C ALA A 225 20.45 -0.96 9.26
N LEU A 226 20.10 -0.83 7.98
CA LEU A 226 18.80 -0.30 7.54
C LEU A 226 17.75 -1.39 7.31
N ARG A 227 18.17 -2.65 7.18
CA ARG A 227 17.27 -3.74 6.76
C ARG A 227 16.16 -4.05 7.76
N TYR A 228 16.37 -3.83 9.05
CA TYR A 228 15.34 -3.98 10.10
C TYR A 228 15.20 -2.72 10.96
N GLY A 229 13.97 -2.33 11.31
CA GLY A 229 13.72 -1.16 12.15
C GLY A 229 14.07 -1.39 13.62
N ASN A 230 14.12 -2.66 14.05
CA ASN A 230 14.56 -3.10 15.37
C ASN A 230 14.85 -4.62 15.36
N GLU A 231 15.41 -5.14 16.45
CA GLU A 231 15.73 -6.57 16.59
C GLU A 231 14.51 -7.50 16.51
N ARG A 232 13.32 -7.06 16.96
CA ARG A 232 12.09 -7.88 16.87
C ARG A 232 11.67 -8.07 15.42
N GLU A 233 11.81 -7.03 14.60
CA GLU A 233 11.59 -7.12 13.16
C GLU A 233 12.61 -8.07 12.51
N ALA A 234 13.90 -7.98 12.87
CA ALA A 234 14.91 -8.91 12.39
C ALA A 234 14.57 -10.38 12.73
N ARG A 235 14.18 -10.66 13.98
CA ARG A 235 13.72 -11.99 14.39
C ARG A 235 12.45 -12.42 13.66
N ALA A 236 11.51 -11.51 13.43
CA ALA A 236 10.29 -11.81 12.68
C ALA A 236 10.59 -12.27 11.25
N HIS A 237 11.56 -11.64 10.57
CA HIS A 237 11.98 -12.05 9.23
C HIS A 237 12.66 -13.42 9.23
N ARG A 238 13.47 -13.76 10.23
CA ARG A 238 14.03 -15.11 10.40
C ARG A 238 12.93 -16.17 10.53
N LEU A 239 11.82 -15.84 11.20
CA LEU A 239 10.70 -16.76 11.38
C LEU A 239 9.94 -17.06 10.08
N LEU A 240 10.06 -16.21 9.05
CA LEU A 240 9.35 -16.41 7.78
C LEU A 240 9.85 -17.58 6.95
N GLY A 241 11.02 -18.15 7.27
CA GLY A 241 11.57 -19.27 6.53
C GLY A 241 12.22 -18.84 5.22
N ASP A 242 13.54 -18.82 5.17
CA ASP A 242 14.34 -18.73 3.94
C ASP A 242 15.09 -20.05 3.65
N GLY A 243 14.81 -21.10 4.42
CA GLY A 243 15.51 -22.38 4.35
C GLY A 243 16.86 -22.40 5.09
N GLY A 244 17.28 -21.28 5.70
CA GLY A 244 18.53 -21.20 6.46
C GLY A 244 18.47 -21.92 7.83
N PRO A 245 19.63 -22.21 8.46
CA PRO A 245 19.68 -22.76 9.83
C PRO A 245 18.97 -21.83 10.83
N GLY A 246 18.09 -22.39 11.68
CA GLY A 246 17.33 -21.60 12.66
C GLY A 246 16.11 -20.86 12.11
N SER A 247 15.83 -20.99 10.80
CA SER A 247 14.62 -20.41 10.20
C SER A 247 13.34 -21.07 10.75
N GLY A 248 12.36 -20.22 11.05
CA GLY A 248 11.05 -20.66 11.55
C GLY A 248 10.10 -21.07 10.43
N GLU A 249 8.87 -21.36 10.80
CA GLU A 249 7.77 -21.58 9.86
C GLU A 249 6.54 -20.80 10.32
N VAL A 250 5.87 -20.09 9.41
CA VAL A 250 4.64 -19.34 9.69
C VAL A 250 3.49 -19.92 8.88
N LYS A 251 2.42 -20.34 9.56
CA LYS A 251 1.19 -20.85 8.96
C LYS A 251 0.01 -19.97 9.33
N LEU A 252 -0.68 -19.43 8.34
CA LEU A 252 -1.96 -18.74 8.54
C LEU A 252 -3.05 -19.80 8.76
N THR A 253 -3.62 -19.86 9.97
CA THR A 253 -4.66 -20.84 10.33
C THR A 253 -6.05 -20.33 10.03
N GLN A 254 -6.31 -19.04 10.31
CA GLN A 254 -7.61 -18.43 10.05
C GLN A 254 -7.45 -16.96 9.68
N VAL A 255 -8.11 -16.56 8.59
CA VAL A 255 -8.26 -15.16 8.17
C VAL A 255 -9.74 -14.87 8.01
N HIS A 256 -10.25 -13.85 8.70
CA HIS A 256 -11.65 -13.50 8.70
C HIS A 256 -11.85 -12.00 8.49
N ASP A 257 -12.46 -11.63 7.37
CA ASP A 257 -12.78 -10.24 7.04
C ASP A 257 -14.06 -9.79 7.75
N LEU A 258 -13.90 -8.92 8.74
CA LEU A 258 -14.96 -8.30 9.51
C LEU A 258 -15.46 -7.04 8.78
N VAL A 259 -16.73 -7.05 8.38
CA VAL A 259 -17.34 -5.98 7.59
C VAL A 259 -17.29 -4.65 8.34
N GLY A 260 -16.66 -3.63 7.72
CA GLY A 260 -16.54 -2.29 8.29
C GLY A 260 -15.56 -2.17 9.45
N GLU A 261 -14.99 -3.29 9.92
CA GLU A 261 -14.08 -3.31 11.06
C GLU A 261 -12.64 -3.63 10.67
N GLY A 262 -12.42 -4.49 9.67
CA GLY A 262 -11.10 -4.88 9.17
C GLY A 262 -10.91 -6.39 9.08
N THR A 263 -9.71 -6.92 9.30
CA THR A 263 -9.39 -8.35 9.10
C THR A 263 -8.79 -8.97 10.37
N ARG A 264 -9.38 -10.05 10.86
CA ARG A 264 -8.83 -10.87 11.94
C ARG A 264 -7.91 -11.94 11.36
N ILE A 265 -6.69 -12.01 11.87
CA ILE A 265 -5.64 -12.91 11.40
C ILE A 265 -5.17 -13.77 12.58
N GLN A 266 -5.10 -15.07 12.35
CA GLN A 266 -4.61 -16.06 13.30
C GLN A 266 -3.66 -17.02 12.59
N GLY A 267 -2.67 -17.51 13.32
CA GLY A 267 -1.71 -18.45 12.78
C GLY A 267 -0.89 -19.17 13.82
N GLU A 268 -0.09 -20.09 13.33
CA GLU A 268 0.97 -20.77 14.06
C GLU A 268 2.32 -20.23 13.58
N VAL A 269 3.21 -19.95 14.52
CA VAL A 269 4.60 -19.57 14.25
C VAL A 269 5.51 -20.53 15.00
N VAL A 270 6.22 -21.37 14.26
CA VAL A 270 7.21 -22.30 14.78
C VAL A 270 8.53 -21.56 14.93
N ASP A 271 8.96 -21.32 16.17
CA ASP A 271 10.27 -20.76 16.47
C ASP A 271 11.22 -21.90 16.86
N ARG A 272 12.18 -22.19 15.96
CA ARG A 272 13.15 -23.26 16.16
C ARG A 272 14.23 -22.91 17.18
N GLU A 273 14.53 -21.63 17.40
CA GLU A 273 15.46 -21.22 18.46
C GLU A 273 14.81 -21.37 19.84
N ALA A 274 13.52 -21.03 19.95
CA ALA A 274 12.76 -21.22 21.18
C ALA A 274 12.27 -22.66 21.37
N VAL A 275 12.47 -23.54 20.38
CA VAL A 275 12.01 -24.94 20.34
C VAL A 275 10.52 -25.03 20.67
N ARG A 276 9.71 -24.12 20.12
CA ARG A 276 8.29 -23.99 20.48
C ARG A 276 7.45 -23.35 19.37
N SER A 277 6.20 -23.81 19.25
CA SER A 277 5.16 -23.13 18.46
C SER A 277 4.41 -22.09 19.29
N PHE A 278 4.18 -20.93 18.68
CA PHE A 278 3.35 -19.87 19.22
C PHE A 278 2.13 -19.65 18.32
N PHE A 279 1.02 -19.24 18.93
CA PHE A 279 -0.25 -19.01 18.23
C PHE A 279 -0.65 -17.52 18.31
N PRO A 280 0.01 -16.63 17.56
CA PRO A 280 -0.36 -15.22 17.53
C PRO A 280 -1.73 -15.03 16.84
N SER A 281 -2.49 -14.07 17.35
CA SER A 281 -3.74 -13.60 16.74
C SER A 281 -3.91 -12.10 16.93
N PHE A 282 -4.51 -11.42 15.95
CA PHE A 282 -4.84 -10.00 16.05
C PHE A 282 -5.89 -9.60 15.01
N THR A 283 -6.55 -8.47 15.24
CA THR A 283 -7.46 -7.85 14.27
C THR A 283 -6.85 -6.57 13.76
N MET A 284 -6.62 -6.49 12.45
CA MET A 284 -6.25 -5.24 11.78
C MET A 284 -7.51 -4.45 11.45
N ASP A 285 -7.54 -3.17 11.77
CA ASP A 285 -8.62 -2.28 11.35
C ASP A 285 -8.45 -1.77 9.91
N LEU A 286 -9.42 -1.02 9.41
CA LEU A 286 -9.39 -0.41 8.08
C LEU A 286 -8.26 0.63 7.90
N GLU A 287 -7.64 1.13 8.98
CA GLU A 287 -6.47 2.01 8.94
C GLU A 287 -5.14 1.22 9.08
N GLY A 288 -5.20 -0.11 9.14
CA GLY A 288 -4.05 -0.99 9.35
C GLY A 288 -3.51 -1.00 10.79
N ARG A 289 -4.26 -0.47 11.77
CA ARG A 289 -3.93 -0.55 13.20
C ARG A 289 -4.40 -1.87 13.78
N VAL A 290 -3.78 -2.29 14.88
CA VAL A 290 -4.11 -3.57 15.51
C VAL A 290 -4.96 -3.37 16.78
N LYS A 291 -6.05 -4.14 16.86
CA LYS A 291 -6.88 -4.37 18.05
C LYS A 291 -6.99 -5.88 18.34
N ASP A 292 -7.44 -6.22 19.55
CA ASP A 292 -7.71 -7.61 19.96
C ASP A 292 -6.56 -8.58 19.69
N ALA A 293 -5.36 -8.19 20.10
CA ALA A 293 -4.14 -8.97 19.95
C ALA A 293 -3.97 -10.03 21.06
N GLY A 294 -3.36 -11.16 20.71
CA GLY A 294 -2.97 -12.20 21.65
C GLY A 294 -1.77 -13.00 21.14
N CYS A 295 -0.79 -13.28 22.01
CA CYS A 295 0.31 -14.20 21.74
C CYS A 295 0.81 -14.85 23.04
N GLY A 296 1.16 -16.14 23.00
CA GLY A 296 1.67 -16.89 24.16
C GLY A 296 3.14 -16.62 24.52
N CYS A 297 3.85 -15.77 23.78
CA CYS A 297 5.28 -15.51 24.01
C CYS A 297 5.54 -14.71 25.31
N PRO A 298 6.72 -14.83 25.94
CA PRO A 298 7.06 -14.08 27.15
C PRO A 298 6.96 -12.56 26.99
N HIS A 299 7.33 -12.02 25.82
CA HIS A 299 7.24 -10.58 25.53
C HIS A 299 5.80 -10.08 25.66
N PHE A 300 4.86 -10.71 24.94
CA PHE A 300 3.46 -10.34 24.97
C PHE A 300 2.83 -10.55 26.36
N ARG A 301 3.18 -11.63 27.06
CA ARG A 301 2.69 -11.86 28.43
C ARG A 301 3.17 -10.79 29.43
N ARG A 302 4.35 -10.20 29.22
CA ARG A 302 4.91 -9.16 30.09
C ARG A 302 4.31 -7.78 29.83
N SER A 303 4.31 -7.34 28.56
CA SER A 303 4.00 -5.94 28.22
C SER A 303 2.77 -5.77 27.34
N GLY A 304 2.12 -6.87 26.93
CA GLY A 304 1.02 -6.85 25.98
C GLY A 304 1.44 -6.14 24.69
N LEU A 305 0.73 -5.05 24.36
CA LEU A 305 1.03 -4.17 23.24
C LEU A 305 1.77 -2.89 23.61
N ARG A 306 2.08 -2.65 24.90
CA ARG A 306 2.66 -1.39 25.38
C ARG A 306 4.06 -1.15 24.80
N GLU A 307 4.85 -2.21 24.64
CA GLU A 307 6.17 -2.17 24.01
C GLU A 307 6.11 -2.39 22.49
N GLY A 308 4.92 -2.55 21.89
CA GLY A 308 4.73 -2.91 20.48
C GLY A 308 4.53 -4.41 20.22
N PRO A 309 4.47 -4.85 18.95
CA PRO A 309 4.29 -6.26 18.59
C PRO A 309 5.48 -7.13 19.03
N CYS A 310 5.21 -8.40 19.35
CA CYS A 310 6.27 -9.41 19.39
C CYS A 310 6.67 -9.87 17.99
N GLU A 311 7.84 -10.49 17.86
CA GLU A 311 8.36 -11.05 16.61
C GLU A 311 7.37 -12.03 15.93
N HIS A 312 6.64 -12.85 16.68
CA HIS A 312 5.66 -13.79 16.13
C HIS A 312 4.48 -13.09 15.44
N MET A 313 4.00 -11.98 16.01
CA MET A 313 2.90 -11.22 15.43
C MET A 313 3.35 -10.46 14.18
N LEU A 314 4.57 -9.92 14.18
CA LEU A 314 5.18 -9.32 12.99
C LEU A 314 5.36 -10.37 11.89
N ALA A 315 5.88 -11.56 12.21
CA ALA A 315 6.06 -12.65 11.26
C ALA A 315 4.72 -13.08 10.64
N LEU A 316 3.68 -13.24 11.46
CA LEU A 316 2.33 -13.55 10.98
C LEU A 316 1.78 -12.46 10.05
N ARG A 317 1.98 -11.17 10.38
CA ARG A 317 1.58 -10.04 9.52
C ARG A 317 2.31 -10.03 8.18
N LEU A 318 3.62 -10.27 8.20
CA LEU A 318 4.46 -10.31 7.00
C LEU A 318 4.07 -11.49 6.10
N ALA A 319 3.86 -12.69 6.67
CA ALA A 319 3.38 -13.84 5.92
C ALA A 319 2.01 -13.59 5.29
N TYR A 320 1.08 -12.95 6.02
CA TYR A 320 -0.21 -12.53 5.47
C TYR A 320 -0.04 -11.54 4.30
N ALA A 321 0.80 -10.52 4.45
CA ALA A 321 1.04 -9.54 3.38
C ALA A 321 1.62 -10.18 2.11
N ARG A 322 2.63 -11.04 2.25
CA ARG A 322 3.25 -11.76 1.12
C ARG A 322 2.26 -12.67 0.41
N ARG A 323 1.51 -13.48 1.17
CA ARG A 323 0.48 -14.35 0.61
C ARG A 323 -0.59 -13.57 -0.15
N ARG A 324 -1.04 -12.42 0.37
CA ARG A 324 -2.01 -11.55 -0.31
C ARG A 324 -1.47 -10.97 -1.61
N ALA A 325 -0.21 -10.55 -1.62
CA ALA A 325 0.45 -10.05 -2.83
C ALA A 325 0.61 -11.15 -3.89
N GLU A 326 1.00 -12.36 -3.48
CA GLU A 326 1.09 -13.54 -4.36
C GLU A 326 -0.28 -13.96 -4.92
N GLU A 327 -1.32 -14.00 -4.08
CA GLU A 327 -2.70 -14.28 -4.50
C GLU A 327 -3.21 -13.26 -5.53
N GLU A 328 -2.94 -11.96 -5.32
CA GLU A 328 -3.32 -10.91 -6.27
C GLU A 328 -2.55 -11.03 -7.59
N ALA A 329 -1.23 -11.32 -7.54
CA ALA A 329 -0.41 -11.52 -8.73
C ALA A 329 -0.89 -12.74 -9.54
N LEU A 330 -1.17 -13.87 -8.88
CA LEU A 330 -1.72 -15.06 -9.52
C LEU A 330 -3.10 -14.80 -10.11
N ARG A 331 -3.96 -14.03 -9.45
CA ARG A 331 -5.29 -13.67 -9.99
C ARG A 331 -5.22 -12.89 -11.31
N GLN A 332 -4.13 -12.18 -11.58
CA GLN A 332 -3.94 -11.49 -12.84
C GLN A 332 -3.63 -12.44 -14.00
N THR A 333 -3.26 -13.70 -13.72
CA THR A 333 -3.01 -14.72 -14.75
C THR A 333 -4.25 -15.57 -15.03
N PRO A 334 -4.46 -16.03 -16.28
CA PRO A 334 -5.54 -16.96 -16.61
C PRO A 334 -5.50 -18.25 -15.78
N GLU A 335 -4.31 -18.75 -15.46
CA GLU A 335 -4.08 -19.95 -14.67
C GLU A 335 -4.49 -19.74 -13.21
N GLY A 336 -4.09 -18.62 -12.60
CA GLY A 336 -4.42 -18.36 -11.21
C GLY A 336 -5.92 -18.10 -11.00
N ARG A 337 -6.61 -17.48 -11.97
CA ARG A 337 -8.09 -17.38 -11.95
C ARG A 337 -8.76 -18.75 -11.88
N LYS A 338 -8.20 -19.78 -12.51
CA LYS A 338 -8.71 -21.16 -12.46
C LYS A 338 -8.41 -21.89 -11.14
N LEU A 339 -7.65 -21.29 -10.23
CA LEU A 339 -7.38 -21.87 -8.91
C LEU A 339 -8.22 -21.22 -7.79
N ILE A 340 -8.88 -20.09 -8.08
CA ILE A 340 -9.73 -19.39 -7.10
C ILE A 340 -10.98 -20.24 -6.81
N ARG A 341 -11.10 -20.68 -5.55
CA ARG A 341 -12.27 -21.40 -5.01
C ARG A 341 -13.08 -20.60 -4.02
N ALA A 342 -12.46 -19.65 -3.32
CA ALA A 342 -13.14 -18.73 -2.42
C ALA A 342 -12.51 -17.35 -2.53
N GLU A 343 -13.31 -16.32 -2.76
CA GLU A 343 -12.85 -14.93 -2.84
C GLU A 343 -14.01 -13.98 -2.59
N THR A 344 -13.75 -12.86 -1.91
CA THR A 344 -14.73 -11.78 -1.77
C THR A 344 -14.16 -10.47 -2.30
N ARG A 345 -14.91 -9.81 -3.19
CA ARG A 345 -14.58 -8.49 -3.74
C ARG A 345 -15.67 -7.48 -3.42
N ALA A 346 -15.26 -6.24 -3.21
CA ALA A 346 -16.16 -5.11 -2.99
C ALA A 346 -15.92 -4.09 -4.10
N TYR A 347 -16.98 -3.76 -4.81
CA TYR A 347 -17.03 -2.79 -5.87
C TYR A 347 -17.80 -1.57 -5.39
N VAL A 348 -17.35 -0.37 -5.76
CA VAL A 348 -17.99 0.87 -5.37
C VAL A 348 -18.29 1.72 -6.59
N ARG A 349 -19.47 2.32 -6.61
CA ARG A 349 -19.85 3.32 -7.62
C ARG A 349 -20.61 4.42 -6.93
N ARG A 350 -20.35 5.67 -7.31
CA ARG A 350 -21.17 6.78 -6.86
C ARG A 350 -22.30 7.02 -7.87
N ASP A 351 -23.52 7.16 -7.37
CA ASP A 351 -24.67 7.51 -8.19
C ASP A 351 -24.55 8.98 -8.65
N PRO A 352 -24.56 9.27 -9.97
CA PRO A 352 -24.46 10.63 -10.48
C PRO A 352 -25.61 11.55 -10.04
N ALA A 353 -26.81 11.01 -9.80
CA ALA A 353 -27.99 11.82 -9.48
C ALA A 353 -28.07 12.17 -7.99
N THR A 354 -27.82 11.18 -7.13
CA THR A 354 -27.93 11.36 -5.67
C THR A 354 -26.60 11.71 -5.02
N GLY A 355 -25.49 11.48 -5.71
CA GLY A 355 -24.15 11.59 -5.16
C GLY A 355 -23.86 10.53 -4.09
N LEU A 356 -24.73 9.54 -3.84
CA LEU A 356 -24.52 8.51 -2.82
C LEU A 356 -23.64 7.38 -3.34
N GLU A 357 -22.80 6.83 -2.45
CA GLU A 357 -21.96 5.68 -2.78
C GLU A 357 -22.77 4.38 -2.66
N GLN A 358 -22.83 3.64 -3.76
CA GLN A 358 -23.32 2.27 -3.84
C GLN A 358 -22.14 1.31 -3.66
N VAL A 359 -22.28 0.37 -2.74
CA VAL A 359 -21.33 -0.71 -2.51
C VAL A 359 -21.94 -2.00 -3.03
N TYR A 360 -21.17 -2.76 -3.80
CA TYR A 360 -21.55 -4.04 -4.36
C TYR A 360 -20.50 -5.08 -3.99
N ARG A 361 -20.85 -6.02 -3.12
CA ARG A 361 -20.00 -7.14 -2.70
C ARG A 361 -20.36 -8.39 -3.47
N VAL A 362 -19.35 -9.08 -3.98
CA VAL A 362 -19.47 -10.37 -4.67
C VAL A 362 -18.53 -11.35 -3.97
N SER A 363 -19.08 -12.44 -3.45
CA SER A 363 -18.35 -13.49 -2.73
C SER A 363 -18.53 -14.82 -3.45
N LEU A 364 -17.43 -15.46 -3.84
CA LEU A 364 -17.36 -16.85 -4.29
C LEU A 364 -16.96 -17.72 -3.09
N ASP A 365 -17.67 -18.83 -2.90
CA ASP A 365 -17.35 -19.87 -1.92
C ASP A 365 -17.75 -21.24 -2.49
N GLY A 366 -16.78 -21.91 -3.12
CA GLY A 366 -16.99 -23.15 -3.85
C GLY A 366 -18.05 -23.00 -4.95
N LYS A 367 -19.20 -23.63 -4.74
CA LYS A 367 -20.35 -23.63 -5.66
C LYS A 367 -21.35 -22.50 -5.42
N VAL A 368 -21.05 -21.57 -4.51
CA VAL A 368 -21.96 -20.50 -4.11
C VAL A 368 -21.39 -19.16 -4.51
N VAL A 369 -22.23 -18.31 -5.13
CA VAL A 369 -21.96 -16.89 -5.32
C VAL A 369 -22.94 -16.08 -4.48
N ALA A 370 -22.44 -15.38 -3.47
CA ALA A 370 -23.22 -14.47 -2.64
C ALA A 370 -22.99 -13.02 -3.08
N LEU A 371 -24.08 -12.28 -3.22
CA LEU A 371 -24.11 -10.88 -3.63
C LEU A 371 -24.70 -10.06 -2.50
N THR A 372 -24.13 -8.89 -2.25
CA THR A 372 -24.70 -7.90 -1.32
C THR A 372 -24.54 -6.53 -1.92
N TRP A 373 -25.60 -5.74 -2.09
CA TRP A 373 -25.49 -4.42 -2.69
C TRP A 373 -26.46 -3.40 -2.13
N GLY A 374 -26.05 -2.13 -2.08
CA GLY A 374 -26.86 -1.03 -1.59
C GLY A 374 -26.01 0.21 -1.27
N PRO A 375 -26.63 1.29 -0.77
CA PRO A 375 -25.89 2.47 -0.32
C PRO A 375 -24.93 2.10 0.84
N ARG A 376 -23.74 2.70 0.89
CA ARG A 376 -22.77 2.49 1.99
C ARG A 376 -23.38 2.77 3.37
N LEU A 377 -24.24 3.79 3.43
CA LEU A 377 -24.97 4.22 4.63
C LEU A 377 -26.46 3.92 4.40
N GLY A 378 -26.87 2.67 4.60
CA GLY A 378 -28.26 2.24 4.49
C GLY A 378 -28.41 0.73 4.38
N ASP A 379 -29.62 0.29 4.08
CA ASP A 379 -29.94 -1.14 3.98
C ASP A 379 -29.37 -1.75 2.70
N SER A 380 -28.76 -2.93 2.85
CA SER A 380 -28.24 -3.72 1.74
C SER A 380 -29.22 -4.81 1.31
N ARG A 381 -29.29 -5.05 0.01
CA ARG A 381 -29.96 -6.21 -0.58
C ARG A 381 -28.97 -7.37 -0.63
N HIS A 382 -29.48 -8.58 -0.48
CA HIS A 382 -28.68 -9.81 -0.51
C HIS A 382 -29.27 -10.80 -1.51
N GLN A 383 -28.39 -11.52 -2.20
CA GLN A 383 -28.78 -12.63 -3.08
C GLN A 383 -27.73 -13.73 -2.96
N ARG A 384 -28.16 -14.99 -2.98
CA ARG A 384 -27.26 -16.14 -3.08
C ARG A 384 -27.63 -16.95 -4.31
N LEU A 385 -26.63 -17.39 -5.05
CA LEU A 385 -26.74 -18.22 -6.23
C LEU A 385 -25.98 -19.51 -5.97
N TRP A 386 -26.59 -20.63 -6.28
CA TRP A 386 -26.01 -21.96 -6.16
C TRP A 386 -25.81 -22.54 -7.56
N PHE A 387 -24.69 -23.21 -7.77
CA PHE A 387 -24.31 -23.84 -9.03
C PHE A 387 -24.03 -25.32 -8.83
N ASP A 388 -24.13 -26.11 -9.89
CA ASP A 388 -23.88 -27.55 -9.82
C ASP A 388 -22.38 -27.85 -9.76
N THR A 389 -21.55 -26.96 -10.33
CA THR A 389 -20.09 -27.10 -10.36
C THR A 389 -19.34 -25.84 -9.93
N ASP A 390 -18.12 -26.02 -9.41
CA ASP A 390 -17.22 -24.91 -9.05
C ASP A 390 -16.85 -24.05 -10.27
N THR A 391 -16.77 -24.67 -11.45
CA THR A 391 -16.44 -23.97 -12.70
C THR A 391 -17.54 -23.01 -13.14
N GLU A 392 -18.80 -23.41 -13.00
CA GLU A 392 -19.95 -22.54 -13.29
C GLU A 392 -20.03 -21.38 -12.30
N ALA A 393 -19.90 -21.65 -11.00
CA ALA A 393 -19.90 -20.62 -9.96
C ALA A 393 -18.81 -19.58 -10.21
N ARG A 394 -17.60 -20.04 -10.55
CA ARG A 394 -16.47 -19.16 -10.88
C ARG A 394 -16.70 -18.35 -12.15
N THR A 395 -17.24 -18.97 -13.20
CA THR A 395 -17.56 -18.26 -14.45
C THR A 395 -18.59 -17.16 -14.20
N ALA A 396 -19.65 -17.47 -13.44
CA ALA A 396 -20.66 -16.50 -13.04
C ALA A 396 -20.08 -15.38 -12.16
N TYR A 397 -19.18 -15.71 -11.24
CA TYR A 397 -18.46 -14.75 -10.41
C TYR A 397 -17.65 -13.76 -11.27
N PHE A 398 -16.76 -14.24 -12.14
CA PHE A 398 -15.94 -13.36 -12.99
C PHE A 398 -16.76 -12.55 -13.98
N SER A 399 -17.77 -13.17 -14.62
CA SER A 399 -18.70 -12.44 -15.50
C SER A 399 -19.41 -11.30 -14.77
N ARG A 400 -19.76 -11.50 -13.48
CA ARG A 400 -20.35 -10.44 -12.66
C ARG A 400 -19.36 -9.32 -12.36
N LEU A 401 -18.10 -9.64 -12.07
CA LEU A 401 -17.05 -8.64 -11.84
C LEU A 401 -16.79 -7.80 -13.09
N GLU A 402 -16.74 -8.44 -14.26
CA GLU A 402 -16.60 -7.78 -15.56
C GLU A 402 -17.79 -6.87 -15.84
N LYS A 403 -19.02 -7.35 -15.60
CA LYS A 403 -20.23 -6.54 -15.74
C LYS A 403 -20.23 -5.33 -14.80
N LEU A 404 -19.85 -5.50 -13.53
CA LEU A 404 -19.74 -4.37 -12.59
C LEU A 404 -18.73 -3.32 -13.07
N THR A 405 -17.60 -3.77 -13.61
CA THR A 405 -16.58 -2.88 -14.17
C THR A 405 -17.12 -2.13 -15.39
N ALA A 406 -17.83 -2.82 -16.29
CA ALA A 406 -18.49 -2.21 -17.45
C ALA A 406 -19.59 -1.21 -17.05
N ASP A 407 -20.31 -1.49 -15.95
CA ASP A 407 -21.32 -0.59 -15.37
C ASP A 407 -20.68 0.59 -14.60
N GLY A 408 -19.35 0.75 -14.62
CA GLY A 408 -18.63 1.86 -14.00
C GLY A 408 -18.40 1.73 -12.50
N TYR A 409 -18.51 0.51 -11.93
CA TYR A 409 -18.06 0.24 -10.57
C TYR A 409 -16.55 0.05 -10.52
N ILE A 410 -15.93 0.46 -9.41
CA ILE A 410 -14.50 0.39 -9.18
C ILE A 410 -14.22 -0.67 -8.10
N ASP A 411 -13.24 -1.55 -8.34
CA ASP A 411 -12.82 -2.54 -7.35
C ASP A 411 -12.13 -1.86 -6.15
N ALA A 412 -12.82 -1.86 -5.01
CA ALA A 412 -12.31 -1.34 -3.75
C ALA A 412 -11.55 -2.40 -2.94
N ALA A 413 -11.56 -3.68 -3.30
CA ALA A 413 -10.80 -4.71 -2.59
C ALA A 413 -9.29 -4.66 -2.92
N SER A 414 -8.92 -4.04 -4.04
CA SER A 414 -7.55 -3.62 -4.33
C SER A 414 -7.00 -2.65 -3.26
N THR A 415 -7.86 -2.11 -2.38
CA THR A 415 -7.47 -1.17 -1.31
C THR A 415 -7.02 -1.78 0.02
N LEU A 416 -6.96 -3.11 0.14
CA LEU A 416 -6.68 -3.80 1.42
C LEU A 416 -5.40 -4.66 1.42
N VAL A 417 -4.58 -4.59 0.36
CA VAL A 417 -3.30 -5.31 0.29
C VAL A 417 -2.23 -4.56 1.07
#